data_AF-A0A210VTL1-F1
#
_entry.id   AF-A0A210VTL1-F1
#
_cell.length_a   1.000
_cell.length_b   1.000
_cell.length_c   1.000
_cell.angle_alpha   90.00
_cell.angle_beta   90.00
_cell.angle_gamma   90.00
#
_symmetry.space_group_name_H-M   'P 1'
#
loop_
_entity.id
_entity.type
_entity.pdbx_description
1 polymer ?
#
loop_
_entity_poly.entity_id
_entity_poly.type
_entity_poly.pdbx_seq_one_letter_code
_entity_poly.pdbx_strand_id
1 'polypeptide(L)'
;MAQTLLREEGAKARPGCGELPEDAYARADEWTALLAAQGDPQSMMNYGGAYWTRDLEHVMKDPERLDEFRRTTLANLNALIDQGYVDALIMMASIRYNPTWGEPRPAEVWAYLYANAKASGDVSLQANLLQSIDQRVPPEGRQRATDMAQELLRRCCGG
;
A
#
# COMPACT_ATOMS: atom_id res chain seq x y z
N MET A 1 28.46 19.12 -9.43
CA MET A 1 28.05 19.21 -10.86
C MET A 1 26.92 18.23 -11.18
N ALA A 2 27.05 16.93 -10.91
CA ALA A 2 25.98 15.95 -11.21
C ALA A 2 24.64 16.21 -10.48
N GLN A 3 24.66 16.61 -9.20
CA GLN A 3 23.44 16.95 -8.45
C GLN A 3 22.72 18.20 -8.97
N THR A 4 23.47 19.16 -9.49
CA THR A 4 22.92 20.41 -10.06
C THR A 4 22.19 20.11 -11.37
N LEU A 5 22.80 19.30 -12.24
CA LEU A 5 22.20 18.83 -13.48
C LEU A 5 20.92 18.00 -13.25
N LEU A 6 20.92 17.10 -12.25
CA LEU A 6 19.73 16.32 -11.88
C LEU A 6 18.57 17.20 -11.39
N ARG A 7 18.85 18.27 -10.64
CA ARG A 7 17.84 19.26 -10.23
C ARG A 7 17.26 20.02 -11.42
N GLU A 8 18.12 20.45 -12.34
CA GLU A 8 17.71 21.22 -13.52
C GLU A 8 16.91 20.36 -14.52
N GLU A 9 17.26 19.09 -14.70
CA GLU A 9 16.47 18.16 -15.53
C GLU A 9 15.15 17.78 -14.87
N GLY A 10 15.13 17.57 -13.55
CA GLY A 10 13.90 17.33 -12.79
C GLY A 10 12.93 18.51 -12.86
N ALA A 11 13.44 19.74 -12.82
CA ALA A 11 12.65 20.97 -12.94
C ALA A 11 12.04 21.17 -14.34
N LYS A 12 12.73 20.73 -15.41
CA LYS A 12 12.22 20.79 -16.79
C LYS A 12 11.16 19.72 -17.09
N ALA A 13 11.19 18.59 -16.40
CA ALA A 13 10.28 17.47 -16.64
C ALA A 13 8.85 17.69 -16.12
N ARG A 14 8.62 18.68 -15.24
CA ARG A 14 7.31 18.96 -14.64
C ARG A 14 7.10 20.46 -14.44
N PRO A 15 6.45 21.17 -15.38
CA PRO A 15 6.18 22.61 -15.26
C PRO A 15 5.47 22.92 -13.93
N GLY A 16 6.00 23.88 -13.16
CA GLY A 16 5.45 24.29 -11.86
C GLY A 16 5.96 23.49 -10.63
N CYS A 17 6.60 22.33 -10.79
CA CYS A 17 7.18 21.62 -9.65
C CYS A 17 8.42 22.31 -9.06
N GLY A 18 9.15 23.10 -9.86
CA GLY A 18 10.30 23.89 -9.39
C GLY A 18 9.93 25.18 -8.65
N GLU A 19 8.64 25.54 -8.61
CA GLU A 19 8.11 26.72 -7.92
C GLU A 19 7.49 26.39 -6.56
N LEU A 20 7.42 25.11 -6.22
CA LEU A 20 6.90 24.68 -4.92
C LEU A 20 7.89 25.08 -3.81
N PRO A 21 7.39 25.60 -2.67
CA PRO A 21 8.20 25.78 -1.48
C PRO A 21 8.98 24.50 -1.14
N GLU A 22 10.21 24.64 -0.62
CA GLU A 22 11.04 23.49 -0.25
C GLU A 22 10.34 22.54 0.74
N ASP A 23 9.42 23.07 1.57
CA ASP A 23 8.64 22.34 2.56
C ASP A 23 7.29 21.80 2.05
N ALA A 24 6.94 22.02 0.77
CA ALA A 24 5.63 21.66 0.23
C ALA A 24 5.33 20.16 0.34
N TYR A 25 6.36 19.32 0.24
CA TYR A 25 6.26 17.88 0.41
C TYR A 25 5.97 17.50 1.86
N ALA A 26 6.78 17.99 2.81
CA ALA A 26 6.60 17.75 4.23
C ALA A 26 5.22 18.18 4.72
N ARG A 27 4.76 19.38 4.32
CA ARG A 27 3.42 19.87 4.64
C ARG A 27 2.31 18.98 4.10
N ALA A 28 2.43 18.49 2.87
CA ALA A 28 1.43 17.61 2.30
C ALA A 28 1.37 16.24 3.00
N ASP A 29 2.50 15.75 3.51
CA ASP A 29 2.55 14.52 4.32
C ASP A 29 1.88 14.74 5.68
N GLU A 30 2.13 15.87 6.33
CA GLU A 30 1.46 16.27 7.59
C GLU A 30 -0.07 16.36 7.41
N TRP A 31 -0.54 17.03 6.36
CA TRP A 31 -1.97 17.11 6.06
C TRP A 31 -2.58 15.74 5.75
N THR A 32 -1.87 14.90 5.01
CA THR A 32 -2.31 13.52 4.72
C THR A 32 -2.45 12.73 6.02
N ALA A 33 -1.49 12.83 6.94
CA ALA A 33 -1.55 12.18 8.24
C ALA A 33 -2.73 12.65 9.08
N LEU A 34 -2.97 13.97 9.14
CA LEU A 34 -4.09 14.57 9.88
C LEU A 34 -5.46 14.16 9.33
N LEU A 35 -5.60 14.11 8.01
CA LEU A 35 -6.85 13.70 7.36
C LEU A 35 -7.07 12.18 7.48
N ALA A 36 -6.01 11.39 7.35
CA ALA A 36 -6.09 9.94 7.58
C ALA A 36 -6.52 9.62 9.02
N ALA A 37 -6.00 10.35 10.02
CA ALA A 37 -6.41 10.21 11.41
C ALA A 37 -7.88 10.57 11.66
N GLN A 38 -8.48 11.40 10.80
CA GLN A 38 -9.91 11.73 10.82
C GLN A 38 -10.78 10.74 10.03
N GLY A 39 -10.17 9.72 9.43
CA GLY A 39 -10.89 8.70 8.66
C GLY A 39 -11.18 9.08 7.22
N ASP A 40 -10.53 10.11 6.66
CA ASP A 40 -10.67 10.45 5.24
C ASP A 40 -10.13 9.30 4.36
N PRO A 41 -10.97 8.64 3.55
CA PRO A 41 -10.57 7.40 2.88
C PRO A 41 -9.40 7.57 1.90
N GLN A 42 -9.36 8.69 1.18
CA GLN A 42 -8.30 8.97 0.23
C GLN A 42 -6.97 9.22 0.97
N SER A 43 -7.00 9.96 2.08
CA SER A 43 -5.81 10.22 2.89
C SER A 43 -5.34 8.96 3.62
N MET A 44 -6.27 8.10 4.09
CA MET A 44 -5.95 6.78 4.63
C MET A 44 -5.23 5.91 3.60
N MET A 45 -5.68 5.92 2.35
CA MET A 45 -5.02 5.23 1.24
C MET A 45 -3.65 5.85 0.93
N ASN A 46 -3.57 7.17 0.85
CA ASN A 46 -2.35 7.91 0.50
C ASN A 46 -1.27 7.80 1.58
N TYR A 47 -1.66 7.73 2.85
CA TYR A 47 -0.75 7.52 3.97
C TYR A 47 0.04 6.22 3.77
N GLY A 48 -0.63 5.13 3.38
CA GLY A 48 0.00 3.85 3.06
C GLY A 48 0.68 3.80 1.69
N GLY A 49 0.11 4.52 0.72
CA GLY A 49 0.64 4.65 -0.64
C GLY A 49 1.91 5.49 -0.75
N ALA A 50 2.28 6.23 0.30
CA ALA A 50 3.46 7.08 0.36
C ALA A 50 4.76 6.35 -0.04
N TYR A 51 4.83 5.02 0.14
CA TYR A 51 5.96 4.18 -0.29
C TYR A 51 6.23 4.24 -1.81
N TRP A 52 5.21 4.46 -2.63
CA TRP A 52 5.34 4.49 -4.10
C TRP A 52 5.51 5.89 -4.67
N THR A 53 5.21 6.93 -3.88
CA THR A 53 5.10 8.30 -4.38
C THR A 53 6.04 9.30 -3.72
N ARG A 54 6.63 9.05 -2.54
CA ARG A 54 7.44 10.03 -1.82
C ARG A 54 8.59 9.46 -0.99
N ASP A 55 9.51 10.37 -0.68
CA ASP A 55 10.80 10.19 -0.03
C ASP A 55 10.67 9.61 1.39
N LEU A 56 10.47 8.29 1.48
CA LEU A 56 10.54 7.56 2.74
C LEU A 56 11.93 7.60 3.37
N GLU A 57 12.97 8.16 2.73
CA GLU A 57 14.29 8.24 3.34
C GLU A 57 14.25 8.90 4.72
N HIS A 58 13.38 9.88 4.93
CA HIS A 58 13.32 10.62 6.20
C HIS A 58 12.68 9.78 7.31
N VAL A 59 11.65 9.00 6.96
CA VAL A 59 10.97 8.07 7.89
C VAL A 59 11.86 6.83 8.14
N MET A 60 12.56 6.34 7.12
CA MET A 60 13.45 5.18 7.22
C MET A 60 14.73 5.45 8.03
N LYS A 61 15.10 6.73 8.22
CA LYS A 61 16.24 7.14 9.06
C LYS A 61 15.92 7.07 10.57
N ASP A 62 14.64 6.99 10.95
CA ASP A 62 14.18 6.89 12.32
C ASP A 62 13.36 5.58 12.52
N PRO A 63 13.92 4.57 13.19
CA PRO A 63 13.26 3.28 13.38
C PRO A 63 11.90 3.36 14.08
N GLU A 64 11.74 4.25 15.06
CA GLU A 64 10.49 4.37 15.82
C GLU A 64 9.37 4.94 14.95
N ARG A 65 9.70 5.98 14.16
CA ARG A 65 8.76 6.56 13.19
C ARG A 65 8.40 5.58 12.08
N LEU A 66 9.34 4.74 11.65
CA LEU A 66 9.07 3.71 10.65
C LEU A 66 8.07 2.66 11.17
N ASP A 67 8.21 2.23 12.42
CA ASP A 67 7.30 1.25 13.01
C ASP A 67 5.90 1.84 13.26
N GLU A 68 5.82 3.10 13.69
CA GLU A 68 4.54 3.82 13.76
C GLU A 68 3.89 3.95 12.39
N PHE A 69 4.63 4.42 11.38
CA PHE A 69 4.15 4.55 10.00
C PHE A 69 3.60 3.24 9.45
N ARG A 70 4.33 2.13 9.67
CA ARG A 70 3.91 0.79 9.23
C ARG A 70 2.60 0.38 9.91
N ARG A 71 2.51 0.55 11.23
CA ARG A 71 1.32 0.17 12.01
C ARG A 71 0.10 0.97 11.60
N THR A 72 0.24 2.29 11.46
CA THR A 72 -0.84 3.20 11.05
C THR A 72 -1.29 2.92 9.63
N THR A 73 -0.37 2.65 8.71
CA THR A 73 -0.70 2.22 7.33
C THR A 73 -1.55 0.96 7.32
N LEU A 74 -1.13 -0.08 8.06
CA LEU A 74 -1.87 -1.35 8.12
C LEU A 74 -3.25 -1.17 8.76
N ALA A 75 -3.36 -0.33 9.79
CA ALA A 75 -4.63 -0.02 10.44
C ALA A 75 -5.58 0.71 9.47
N ASN A 76 -5.09 1.73 8.77
CA ASN A 76 -5.86 2.49 7.79
C ASN A 76 -6.37 1.59 6.66
N LEU A 77 -5.50 0.77 6.08
CA LEU A 77 -5.91 -0.14 5.00
C LEU A 77 -6.90 -1.21 5.48
N ASN A 78 -6.78 -1.72 6.71
CA ASN A 78 -7.79 -2.63 7.26
C ASN A 78 -9.15 -1.95 7.43
N ALA A 79 -9.17 -0.72 7.96
CA ALA A 79 -10.41 0.04 8.12
C ALA A 79 -11.05 0.38 6.75
N LEU A 80 -10.24 0.63 5.72
CA LEU A 80 -10.72 0.82 4.35
C LEU A 80 -11.32 -0.48 3.77
N ILE A 81 -10.69 -1.62 4.01
CA ILE A 81 -11.24 -2.93 3.63
C ILE A 81 -12.62 -3.11 4.28
N ASP A 82 -12.76 -2.83 5.58
CA ASP A 82 -14.03 -2.95 6.31
C ASP A 82 -15.12 -1.99 5.81
N GLN A 83 -14.74 -0.91 5.14
CA GLN A 83 -15.64 0.06 4.51
C GLN A 83 -15.95 -0.28 3.04
N GLY A 84 -15.39 -1.37 2.51
CA GLY A 84 -15.63 -1.83 1.14
C GLY A 84 -14.73 -1.20 0.07
N TYR A 85 -13.63 -0.55 0.45
CA TYR A 85 -12.65 -0.04 -0.51
C TYR A 85 -11.78 -1.19 -1.05
N VAL A 86 -12.21 -1.77 -2.18
CA VAL A 86 -11.56 -2.92 -2.82
C VAL A 86 -10.08 -2.66 -3.18
N ASP A 87 -9.71 -1.41 -3.48
CA ASP A 87 -8.33 -1.01 -3.77
C ASP A 87 -7.39 -1.17 -2.56
N ALA A 88 -7.93 -1.16 -1.33
CA ALA A 88 -7.12 -1.38 -0.14
C ALA A 88 -6.59 -2.82 -0.07
N LEU A 89 -7.29 -3.79 -0.69
CA LEU A 89 -6.84 -5.18 -0.77
C LEU A 89 -5.58 -5.29 -1.63
N ILE A 90 -5.52 -4.65 -2.80
CA ILE A 90 -4.34 -4.71 -3.68
C ILE A 90 -3.15 -3.96 -3.05
N MET A 91 -3.41 -2.85 -2.35
CA MET A 91 -2.36 -2.14 -1.60
C MET A 91 -1.79 -3.01 -0.48
N MET A 92 -2.65 -3.74 0.26
CA MET A 92 -2.21 -4.65 1.31
C MET A 92 -1.40 -5.83 0.75
N ALA A 93 -1.79 -6.40 -0.40
CA ALA A 93 -1.01 -7.42 -1.10
C ALA A 93 0.39 -6.91 -1.46
N SER A 94 0.48 -5.69 -2.00
CA SER A 94 1.74 -5.04 -2.34
C SER A 94 2.66 -4.87 -1.13
N ILE A 95 2.11 -4.39 0.00
CA ILE A 95 2.85 -4.27 1.26
C ILE A 95 3.35 -5.62 1.76
N ARG A 96 2.52 -6.66 1.74
CA ARG A 96 2.90 -8.01 2.21
C ARG A 96 3.88 -8.76 1.31
N TYR A 97 3.99 -8.33 0.06
CA TYR A 97 4.97 -8.85 -0.89
C TYR A 97 6.33 -8.14 -0.76
N ASN A 98 6.35 -6.89 -0.27
CA ASN A 98 7.54 -6.06 -0.23
C ASN A 98 8.42 -6.37 1.01
N PRO A 99 9.68 -6.82 0.84
CA PRO A 99 10.56 -7.16 1.96
C PRO A 99 10.93 -5.97 2.85
N THR A 100 10.80 -4.73 2.37
CA THR A 100 11.01 -3.53 3.22
C THR A 100 9.94 -3.40 4.31
N TRP A 101 8.83 -4.13 4.21
CA TRP A 101 7.76 -4.19 5.21
C TRP A 101 7.85 -5.42 6.13
N GLY A 102 8.96 -6.15 6.06
CA GLY A 102 9.21 -7.38 6.80
C GLY A 102 9.28 -8.60 5.88
N GLU A 103 9.52 -9.77 6.48
CA GLU A 103 9.57 -11.03 5.75
C GLU A 103 8.31 -11.24 4.89
N PRO A 104 8.45 -11.48 3.56
CA PRO A 104 7.32 -11.69 2.68
C PRO A 104 6.42 -12.83 3.15
N ARG A 105 5.10 -12.63 3.06
CA ARG A 105 4.10 -13.59 3.54
C ARG A 105 3.23 -14.07 2.38
N PRO A 106 3.68 -15.06 1.58
CA PRO A 106 3.02 -15.43 0.33
C PRO A 106 1.55 -15.86 0.53
N ALA A 107 1.22 -16.51 1.65
CA ALA A 107 -0.15 -16.87 1.99
C ALA A 107 -1.06 -15.64 2.17
N GLU A 108 -0.58 -14.59 2.86
CA GLU A 108 -1.33 -13.33 3.02
C GLU A 108 -1.46 -12.60 1.68
N VAL A 109 -0.37 -12.53 0.91
CA VAL A 109 -0.36 -11.91 -0.43
C VAL A 109 -1.41 -12.57 -1.32
N TRP A 110 -1.43 -13.91 -1.36
CA TRP A 110 -2.41 -14.67 -2.12
C TRP A 110 -3.85 -14.33 -1.68
N ALA A 111 -4.10 -14.29 -0.37
CA ALA A 111 -5.43 -14.01 0.17
C ALA A 111 -5.95 -12.63 -0.24
N TYR A 112 -5.12 -11.59 -0.13
CA TYR A 112 -5.48 -10.24 -0.54
C TYR A 112 -5.71 -10.11 -2.05
N LEU A 113 -4.84 -10.72 -2.87
CA LEU A 113 -5.02 -10.74 -4.32
C LEU A 113 -6.30 -11.46 -4.73
N TYR A 114 -6.56 -12.62 -4.12
CA TYR A 114 -7.75 -13.41 -4.44
C TYR A 114 -9.03 -12.65 -4.05
N ALA A 115 -9.06 -12.04 -2.86
CA ALA A 115 -10.17 -11.22 -2.42
C ALA A 115 -10.39 -10.01 -3.34
N ASN A 116 -9.33 -9.29 -3.72
CA ASN A 116 -9.41 -8.18 -4.67
C ASN A 116 -9.98 -8.64 -6.02
N ALA A 117 -9.42 -9.70 -6.58
CA ALA A 117 -9.82 -10.23 -7.89
C ALA A 117 -11.30 -10.68 -7.88
N LYS A 118 -11.77 -11.29 -6.78
CA LYS A 118 -13.16 -11.69 -6.60
C LYS A 118 -14.09 -10.48 -6.44
N ALA A 119 -13.74 -9.51 -5.60
CA ALA A 119 -14.53 -8.32 -5.36
C ALA A 119 -14.67 -7.44 -6.63
N SER A 120 -13.60 -7.33 -7.42
CA SER A 120 -13.60 -6.57 -8.68
C SER A 120 -14.26 -7.30 -9.86
N GLY A 121 -14.68 -8.57 -9.68
CA GLY A 121 -15.20 -9.39 -10.77
C GLY A 121 -14.14 -9.81 -11.80
N ASP A 122 -12.86 -9.72 -11.45
CA ASP A 122 -11.73 -9.77 -12.37
C ASP A 122 -10.74 -10.92 -12.10
N VAL A 123 -11.27 -12.05 -11.62
CA VAL A 123 -10.47 -13.23 -11.27
C VAL A 123 -9.68 -13.77 -12.46
N SER A 124 -10.25 -13.68 -13.66
CA SER A 124 -9.62 -14.19 -14.88
C SER A 124 -8.41 -13.36 -15.32
N LEU A 125 -8.43 -12.03 -15.17
CA LEU A 125 -7.27 -11.21 -15.56
C LEU A 125 -6.11 -11.33 -14.55
N GLN A 126 -6.40 -11.66 -13.29
CA GLN A 126 -5.38 -11.89 -12.27
C GLN A 126 -4.92 -13.35 -12.14
N ALA A 127 -5.46 -14.28 -12.95
CA ALA A 127 -5.21 -15.72 -12.82
C ALA A 127 -3.71 -16.09 -12.85
N ASN A 128 -2.94 -15.49 -13.75
CA ASN A 128 -1.50 -15.74 -13.86
C ASN A 128 -0.72 -15.25 -12.63
N LEU A 129 -1.09 -14.08 -12.08
CA LEU A 129 -0.46 -13.54 -10.88
C LEU A 129 -0.80 -14.42 -9.67
N LEU A 130 -2.07 -14.79 -9.52
CA LEU A 130 -2.53 -15.68 -8.45
C LEU A 130 -1.82 -17.04 -8.49
N GLN A 131 -1.65 -17.62 -9.68
CA GLN A 131 -0.93 -18.88 -9.85
C GLN A 131 0.56 -18.75 -9.49
N SER A 132 1.21 -17.66 -9.89
CA SER A 132 2.61 -17.38 -9.54
C SER A 132 2.82 -17.26 -8.03
N ILE A 133 1.89 -16.60 -7.32
CA ILE A 133 1.94 -16.49 -5.86
C ILE A 133 1.60 -17.83 -5.20
N ASP A 134 0.61 -18.57 -5.69
CA ASP A 134 0.20 -19.88 -5.14
C ASP A 134 1.36 -20.89 -5.11
N GLN A 135 2.21 -20.89 -6.13
CA GLN A 135 3.43 -21.71 -6.17
C GLN A 135 4.42 -21.40 -5.04
N ARG A 136 4.33 -20.21 -4.43
CA ARG A 136 5.16 -19.76 -3.31
C ARG A 136 4.48 -19.96 -1.96
N VAL A 137 3.21 -20.35 -1.92
CA VAL A 137 2.48 -20.63 -0.68
C VAL A 137 2.82 -22.05 -0.21
N PRO A 138 3.42 -22.21 0.99
CA PRO A 138 3.67 -23.54 1.55
C PRO A 138 2.36 -24.32 1.70
N PRO A 139 2.36 -25.66 1.56
CA PRO A 139 1.16 -26.48 1.67
C PRO A 139 0.35 -26.22 2.95
N GLU A 140 1.02 -26.05 4.08
CA GLU A 140 0.43 -25.73 5.38
C GLU A 140 -0.23 -24.34 5.44
N GLY A 141 0.14 -23.43 4.54
CA GLY A 141 -0.39 -22.07 4.44
C GLY A 141 -1.61 -21.92 3.54
N ARG A 142 -1.93 -22.91 2.70
CA ARG A 142 -2.97 -22.79 1.66
C ARG A 142 -4.38 -22.68 2.22
N GLN A 143 -4.73 -23.54 3.20
CA GLN A 143 -6.05 -23.46 3.83
C GLN A 143 -6.21 -22.12 4.55
N ARG A 144 -5.19 -21.69 5.30
CA ARG A 144 -5.20 -20.41 6.00
C ARG A 144 -5.34 -19.21 5.04
N ALA A 145 -4.68 -19.26 3.89
CA ALA A 145 -4.82 -18.24 2.85
C ALA A 145 -6.25 -18.18 2.31
N THR A 146 -6.88 -19.34 2.10
CA THR A 146 -8.26 -19.46 1.63
C THR A 146 -9.25 -18.91 2.68
N ASP A 147 -9.11 -19.31 3.93
CA ASP A 147 -9.96 -18.83 5.04
C ASP A 147 -9.84 -17.31 5.19
N MET A 148 -8.62 -16.79 5.12
CA MET A 148 -8.36 -15.35 5.16
C MET A 148 -9.00 -14.62 3.97
N ALA A 149 -8.90 -15.16 2.76
CA ALA A 149 -9.51 -14.54 1.57
C ALA A 149 -11.04 -14.47 1.68
N GLN A 150 -11.68 -15.52 2.21
CA GLN A 150 -13.12 -15.55 2.45
C GLN A 150 -13.53 -14.52 3.50
N GLU A 151 -12.78 -14.41 4.59
CA GLU A 151 -13.04 -13.41 5.63
C GLU A 151 -12.87 -11.98 5.11
N LEU A 152 -11.85 -11.73 4.29
CA LEU A 152 -11.65 -10.44 3.63
C LEU A 152 -12.83 -10.09 2.71
N LEU A 153 -13.31 -11.04 1.91
CA LEU A 153 -14.48 -10.83 1.06
C LEU A 153 -15.76 -10.54 1.86
N ARG A 154 -15.95 -11.25 2.98
CA ARG A 154 -17.09 -11.03 3.88
C ARG A 154 -17.05 -9.62 4.50
N ARG A 155 -15.89 -9.20 4.99
CA ARG A 155 -15.68 -7.87 5.59
C ARG A 155 -15.81 -6.75 4.57
N CYS A 156 -15.28 -6.95 3.37
CA CYS A 156 -15.21 -5.92 2.35
C CYS A 156 -16.50 -5.77 1.53
N CYS A 157 -17.15 -6.88 1.18
CA CYS A 157 -18.16 -6.88 0.12
C CYS A 157 -19.39 -7.74 0.45
N GLY A 158 -19.51 -8.22 1.69
CA GLY A 158 -20.56 -9.17 2.11
C GLY A 158 -21.91 -8.56 2.48
N GLY A 159 -22.24 -7.39 1.94
CA GLY A 159 -23.57 -6.75 2.08
C GLY A 159 -24.57 -7.26 1.05
#